data_AF-A0A7S0WYI2-F1
#
_entry.id   AF-A0A7S0WYI2-F1
#
_cell.length_a   1.000
_cell.length_b   1.000
_cell.length_c   1.000
_cell.angle_alpha   90.00
_cell.angle_beta   90.00
_cell.angle_gamma   90.00
#
_symmetry.space_group_name_H-M   'P 1'
#
loop_
_entity.id
_entity.type
_entity.pdbx_description
1 polymer ?
#
loop_
_entity_poly.entity_id
_entity_poly.type
_entity_poly.pdbx_seq_one_letter_code
_entity_poly.pdbx_strand_id
1 'polypeptide(L)'
;GQGGKLCAILGAGNHGFLGMKDILYVLYECGNVALFKPHPLQAEWHAFADYVLEPLTKRGFYRPCYTHCVEETREMLYHPKVEHVHMTGGIATHDAIVWGTSKEEQARRKAANDPVLKVPMTSELGCITPWIVSPGKWTPEQMEAQAGNVAQGILYNNSCNCNALKVLILPEGWEQADEFMAKVKEVLRKVPALPPWYPGIQDRYAAWKAVFPNAEEVAGTPGIVSSRDFPGPT
;
A
#
# COMPACT_ATOMS: atom_id res chain seq x y z
N GLY A 1 -30.75 -14.38 -8.67
CA GLY A 1 -29.39 -13.94 -8.29
C GLY A 1 -29.51 -12.56 -7.68
N GLN A 2 -28.69 -12.23 -6.67
CA GLN A 2 -28.58 -10.82 -6.25
C GLN A 2 -28.09 -10.03 -7.48
N GLY A 3 -28.80 -8.96 -7.85
CA GLY A 3 -28.42 -8.12 -8.98
C GLY A 3 -27.04 -7.48 -8.76
N GLY A 4 -26.31 -7.22 -9.85
CA GLY A 4 -25.02 -6.55 -9.79
C GLY A 4 -25.16 -5.10 -9.30
N LYS A 5 -24.21 -4.67 -8.47
CA LYS A 5 -24.17 -3.33 -7.85
C LYS A 5 -23.19 -2.42 -8.57
N LEU A 6 -23.36 -1.11 -8.42
CA LEU A 6 -22.30 -0.15 -8.73
C LEU A 6 -21.31 -0.05 -7.56
N CYS A 7 -20.06 -0.42 -7.83
CA CYS A 7 -18.96 -0.34 -6.89
C CYS A 7 -18.02 0.82 -7.26
N ALA A 8 -17.85 1.79 -6.35
CA ALA A 8 -16.83 2.82 -6.47
C ALA A 8 -15.49 2.29 -5.95
N ILE A 9 -14.41 2.47 -6.70
CA ILE A 9 -13.09 1.92 -6.41
C ILE A 9 -12.07 3.05 -6.30
N LEU A 10 -11.28 3.06 -5.24
CA LEU A 10 -10.12 3.93 -5.07
C LEU A 10 -8.83 3.12 -5.20
N GLY A 11 -8.03 3.42 -6.23
CA GLY A 11 -6.77 2.71 -6.50
C GLY A 11 -5.60 3.19 -5.65
N ALA A 12 -4.66 2.27 -5.37
CA ALA A 12 -3.42 2.57 -4.66
C ALA A 12 -2.35 3.21 -5.56
N GLY A 13 -1.45 3.97 -4.94
CA GLY A 13 -0.36 4.65 -5.64
C GLY A 13 0.95 3.86 -5.71
N ASN A 14 1.09 2.78 -4.96
CA ASN A 14 2.37 2.10 -4.78
C ASN A 14 2.71 1.07 -5.87
N HIS A 15 1.69 0.57 -6.58
CA HIS A 15 1.81 -0.35 -7.73
C HIS A 15 0.71 -0.09 -8.74
N GLY A 16 1.07 0.01 -10.02
CA GLY A 16 0.08 0.22 -11.08
C GLY A 16 -0.90 -0.94 -11.23
N PHE A 17 -0.40 -2.18 -11.16
CA PHE A 17 -1.22 -3.38 -11.39
C PHE A 17 -2.33 -3.59 -10.36
N LEU A 18 -2.21 -3.01 -9.16
CA LEU A 18 -3.22 -3.15 -8.11
C LEU A 18 -4.58 -2.59 -8.56
N GLY A 19 -4.59 -1.44 -9.26
CA GLY A 19 -5.84 -0.88 -9.76
C GLY A 19 -6.60 -1.84 -10.69
N MET A 20 -5.90 -2.54 -11.58
CA MET A 20 -6.53 -3.54 -12.44
C MET A 20 -6.95 -4.79 -11.69
N LYS A 21 -6.17 -5.25 -10.70
CA LYS A 21 -6.60 -6.33 -9.83
C LYS A 21 -7.92 -5.98 -9.15
N ASP A 22 -8.02 -4.77 -8.59
CA ASP A 22 -9.23 -4.31 -7.88
C ASP A 22 -10.43 -4.23 -8.83
N ILE A 23 -10.23 -3.73 -10.06
CA ILE A 23 -11.27 -3.72 -11.10
C ILE A 23 -11.72 -5.14 -11.44
N LEU A 24 -10.79 -6.07 -11.70
CA LEU A 24 -11.12 -7.45 -12.07
C LEU A 24 -11.81 -8.19 -10.92
N TYR A 25 -11.38 -7.98 -9.67
CA TYR A 25 -12.02 -8.53 -8.49
C TYR A 25 -13.50 -8.07 -8.40
N VAL A 26 -13.74 -6.77 -8.53
CA VAL A 26 -15.10 -6.21 -8.50
C VAL A 26 -15.98 -6.77 -9.62
N LEU A 27 -15.44 -6.90 -10.83
CA LEU A 27 -16.19 -7.37 -12.00
C LEU A 27 -16.51 -8.86 -11.94
N TYR A 28 -15.51 -9.70 -11.65
CA TYR A 28 -15.60 -11.14 -11.83
C TYR A 28 -15.90 -11.89 -10.53
N GLU A 29 -15.28 -11.49 -9.42
CA GLU A 29 -15.49 -12.17 -8.13
C GLU A 29 -16.72 -11.61 -7.42
N CYS A 30 -16.93 -10.29 -7.44
CA CYS A 30 -18.10 -9.68 -6.81
C CYS A 30 -19.34 -9.61 -7.72
N GLY A 31 -19.19 -9.76 -9.04
CA GLY A 31 -20.29 -9.63 -10.00
C GLY A 31 -20.89 -8.22 -10.10
N ASN A 32 -20.08 -7.19 -9.82
CA ASN A 32 -20.49 -5.78 -9.77
C ASN A 32 -19.90 -4.97 -10.93
N VAL A 33 -20.45 -3.80 -11.23
CA VAL A 33 -19.84 -2.85 -12.19
C VAL A 33 -18.93 -1.86 -11.47
N ALA A 34 -17.85 -1.44 -12.14
CA ALA A 34 -16.75 -0.70 -11.52
C ALA A 34 -16.71 0.77 -11.97
N LEU A 35 -16.75 1.68 -11.00
CA LEU A 35 -16.40 3.10 -11.18
C LEU A 35 -15.07 3.35 -10.46
N PHE A 36 -13.99 3.54 -11.21
CA PHE A 36 -12.63 3.51 -10.67
C PHE A 36 -11.97 4.88 -10.70
N LYS A 37 -11.56 5.39 -9.54
CA LYS A 37 -10.68 6.56 -9.43
C LYS A 37 -9.25 6.09 -9.18
N PRO A 38 -8.35 6.21 -10.18
CA PRO A 38 -6.96 5.85 -10.02
C PRO A 38 -6.16 6.77 -9.10
N HIS A 39 -5.03 6.28 -8.60
CA HIS A 39 -4.06 7.13 -7.92
C HIS A 39 -3.23 7.91 -8.95
N PRO A 40 -2.98 9.23 -8.76
CA PRO A 40 -2.25 10.05 -9.73
C PRO A 40 -0.84 9.55 -10.07
N LEU A 41 -0.14 8.95 -9.09
CA LEU A 41 1.18 8.34 -9.29
C LEU A 41 1.21 7.20 -10.32
N GLN A 42 0.06 6.65 -10.68
CA GLN A 42 -0.05 5.52 -11.60
C GLN A 42 -0.66 5.92 -12.96
N ALA A 43 -0.69 7.23 -13.28
CA ALA A 43 -1.31 7.75 -14.51
C ALA A 43 -0.82 7.05 -15.79
N GLU A 44 0.48 6.83 -15.95
CA GLU A 44 1.06 6.11 -17.10
C GLU A 44 0.53 4.68 -17.21
N TRP A 45 0.37 4.02 -16.06
CA TRP A 45 -0.15 2.66 -15.99
C TRP A 45 -1.64 2.60 -16.34
N HIS A 46 -2.41 3.62 -15.94
CA HIS A 46 -3.83 3.70 -16.24
C HIS A 46 -4.15 3.95 -17.71
N ALA A 47 -3.28 4.65 -18.44
CA ALA A 47 -3.41 4.76 -19.90
C ALA A 47 -3.36 3.37 -20.57
N PHE A 48 -2.49 2.48 -20.09
CA PHE A 48 -2.47 1.09 -20.56
C PHE A 48 -3.71 0.30 -20.12
N ALA A 49 -4.17 0.49 -18.88
CA ALA A 49 -5.39 -0.15 -18.38
C ALA A 49 -6.62 0.23 -19.21
N ASP A 50 -6.77 1.49 -19.59
CA ASP A 50 -7.89 1.97 -20.42
C ASP A 50 -7.90 1.32 -21.81
N TYR A 51 -6.72 1.15 -22.42
CA TYR A 51 -6.60 0.45 -23.70
C TYR A 51 -7.07 -1.01 -23.57
N VAL A 52 -6.60 -1.72 -22.56
CA VAL A 52 -6.93 -3.14 -22.35
C VAL A 52 -8.41 -3.33 -21.96
N LEU A 53 -8.95 -2.43 -21.14
CA LEU A 53 -10.30 -2.53 -20.58
C LEU A 53 -11.37 -1.80 -21.41
N GLU A 54 -11.00 -1.20 -22.55
CA GLU A 54 -11.91 -0.49 -23.46
C GLU A 54 -13.18 -1.29 -23.79
N PRO A 55 -13.14 -2.61 -24.07
CA PRO A 55 -14.35 -3.38 -24.34
C PRO A 55 -15.34 -3.41 -23.16
N LEU A 56 -14.84 -3.37 -21.92
CA LEU A 56 -15.67 -3.34 -20.71
C LEU A 56 -16.29 -1.95 -20.51
N THR A 57 -15.53 -0.89 -20.81
CA THR A 57 -16.04 0.48 -20.81
C THR A 57 -17.16 0.67 -21.82
N LYS A 58 -16.97 0.19 -23.06
CA LYS A 58 -17.98 0.26 -24.13
C LYS A 58 -19.29 -0.46 -23.76
N ARG A 59 -19.19 -1.52 -22.96
CA ARG A 59 -20.35 -2.29 -22.48
C ARG A 59 -20.95 -1.77 -21.17
N GLY A 60 -20.36 -0.73 -20.57
CA GLY A 60 -20.85 -0.13 -19.33
C GLY A 60 -20.50 -0.89 -18.05
N PHE A 61 -19.59 -1.86 -18.11
CA PHE A 61 -19.15 -2.62 -16.93
C PHE A 61 -18.06 -1.90 -16.13
N TYR A 62 -17.28 -1.03 -16.78
CA TYR A 62 -16.17 -0.30 -16.17
C TYR A 62 -16.21 1.19 -16.59
N ARG A 63 -15.83 2.09 -15.68
CA ARG A 63 -15.67 3.52 -15.96
C ARG A 63 -14.50 4.09 -15.15
N PRO A 64 -13.43 4.60 -15.77
CA PRO A 64 -12.42 5.37 -15.06
C PRO A 64 -12.93 6.78 -14.72
N CYS A 65 -12.48 7.33 -13.59
CA CYS A 65 -12.76 8.67 -13.09
C CYS A 65 -11.45 9.38 -12.74
N TYR A 66 -10.91 10.12 -13.71
CA TYR A 66 -9.66 10.86 -13.58
C TYR A 66 -9.89 12.21 -12.89
N THR A 67 -10.11 12.18 -11.57
CA THR A 67 -10.23 13.39 -10.76
C THR A 67 -9.11 13.49 -9.72
N HIS A 68 -8.57 14.69 -9.56
CA HIS A 68 -7.68 15.07 -8.47
C HIS A 68 -8.41 15.83 -7.35
N CYS A 69 -9.69 16.13 -7.55
CA CYS A 69 -10.52 16.91 -6.64
C CYS A 69 -11.05 16.01 -5.52
N VAL A 70 -10.89 16.46 -4.27
CA VAL A 70 -11.36 15.73 -3.08
C VAL A 70 -12.88 15.73 -3.06
N GLU A 71 -13.51 16.85 -3.41
CA GLU A 71 -14.95 17.03 -3.43
C GLU A 71 -15.59 16.11 -4.47
N GLU A 72 -15.07 16.05 -5.70
CA GLU A 72 -15.55 15.13 -6.75
C GLU A 72 -15.36 13.66 -6.34
N THR A 73 -14.23 13.34 -5.70
CA THR A 73 -14.00 11.98 -5.16
C THR A 73 -15.03 11.65 -4.09
N ARG A 74 -15.40 12.60 -3.23
CA ARG A 74 -16.45 12.41 -2.22
C ARG A 74 -17.81 12.24 -2.87
N GLU A 75 -18.17 13.08 -3.82
CA GLU A 75 -19.44 12.95 -4.57
C GLU A 75 -19.55 11.58 -5.23
N MET A 76 -18.47 11.08 -5.83
CA MET A 76 -18.40 9.73 -6.37
C MET A 76 -18.72 8.67 -5.32
N LEU A 77 -18.06 8.72 -4.15
CA LEU A 77 -18.19 7.69 -3.10
C LEU A 77 -19.55 7.69 -2.41
N TYR A 78 -20.17 8.86 -2.22
CA TYR A 78 -21.46 9.01 -1.53
C TYR A 78 -22.65 9.14 -2.49
N HIS A 79 -22.43 8.94 -3.79
CA HIS A 79 -23.50 9.04 -4.78
C HIS A 79 -24.62 8.03 -4.48
N PRO A 80 -25.92 8.40 -4.57
CA PRO A 80 -27.04 7.51 -4.21
C PRO A 80 -27.14 6.19 -4.98
N LYS A 81 -26.46 6.09 -6.14
CA LYS A 81 -26.37 4.86 -6.94
C LYS A 81 -25.19 3.96 -6.59
N VAL A 82 -24.22 4.45 -5.84
CA VAL A 82 -23.10 3.61 -5.38
C VAL A 82 -23.61 2.77 -4.22
N GLU A 83 -23.47 1.46 -4.35
CA GLU A 83 -23.99 0.49 -3.38
C GLU A 83 -22.86 -0.30 -2.69
N HIS A 84 -21.62 -0.08 -3.12
CA HIS A 84 -20.41 -0.63 -2.52
C HIS A 84 -19.22 0.29 -2.76
N VAL A 85 -18.28 0.34 -1.82
CA VAL A 85 -16.98 1.00 -1.98
C VAL A 85 -15.85 -0.02 -1.82
N HIS A 86 -14.89 -0.01 -2.71
CA HIS A 86 -13.63 -0.76 -2.57
C HIS A 86 -12.45 0.22 -2.56
N MET A 87 -11.46 -0.02 -1.71
CA MET A 87 -10.27 0.81 -1.68
C MET A 87 -9.03 -0.03 -1.40
N THR A 88 -7.97 0.22 -2.15
CA THR A 88 -6.61 -0.14 -1.73
C THR A 88 -5.87 1.13 -1.34
N GLY A 89 -5.45 1.28 -0.09
CA GLY A 89 -4.93 2.56 0.38
C GLY A 89 -4.53 2.66 1.85
N GLY A 90 -4.53 3.88 2.38
CA GLY A 90 -4.14 4.16 3.76
C GLY A 90 -5.31 4.12 4.74
N ILE A 91 -5.05 3.72 6.00
CA ILE A 91 -6.06 3.73 7.07
C ILE A 91 -6.64 5.12 7.35
N ALA A 92 -5.85 6.18 7.15
CA ALA A 92 -6.33 7.55 7.32
C ALA A 92 -7.43 7.90 6.29
N THR A 93 -7.25 7.49 5.03
CA THR A 93 -8.26 7.69 3.97
C THR A 93 -9.49 6.84 4.23
N HIS A 94 -9.32 5.57 4.62
CA HIS A 94 -10.42 4.69 5.03
C HIS A 94 -11.25 5.36 6.13
N ASP A 95 -10.60 5.80 7.20
CA ASP A 95 -11.28 6.39 8.33
C ASP A 95 -11.96 7.72 7.98
N ALA A 96 -11.36 8.52 7.09
CA ALA A 96 -11.97 9.73 6.57
C ALA A 96 -13.29 9.45 5.80
N ILE A 97 -13.34 8.34 5.07
CA ILE A 97 -14.53 7.92 4.31
C ILE A 97 -15.58 7.29 5.23
N VAL A 98 -15.19 6.33 6.07
CA VAL A 98 -16.16 5.57 6.86
C VAL A 98 -16.63 6.36 8.08
N TRP A 99 -15.74 7.11 8.73
CA TRP A 99 -15.96 7.68 10.06
C TRP A 99 -15.86 9.22 10.12
N GLY A 100 -15.54 9.89 9.01
CA GLY A 100 -15.44 11.35 8.94
C GLY A 100 -14.01 11.87 9.05
N THR A 101 -13.81 13.15 8.75
CA THR A 101 -12.46 13.73 8.49
C THR A 101 -11.69 14.14 9.73
N SER A 102 -12.34 14.43 10.85
CA SER A 102 -11.68 14.79 12.12
C SER A 102 -11.58 13.62 13.09
N LYS A 103 -10.59 13.64 13.98
CA LYS A 103 -10.38 12.56 14.96
C LYS A 103 -11.51 12.47 15.98
N GLU A 104 -12.06 13.62 16.37
CA GLU A 104 -13.18 13.73 17.29
C GLU A 104 -14.44 13.08 16.70
N GLU A 105 -14.74 13.37 15.43
CA GLU A 105 -15.89 12.78 14.74
C GLU A 105 -15.70 11.28 14.52
N GLN A 106 -14.48 10.87 14.13
CA GLN A 106 -14.12 9.46 14.00
C GLN A 106 -14.36 8.71 15.30
N ALA A 107 -13.88 9.23 16.43
CA ALA A 107 -14.06 8.61 17.75
C ALA A 107 -15.55 8.52 18.13
N ARG A 108 -16.30 9.61 17.97
CA ARG A 108 -17.73 9.67 18.28
C ARG A 108 -18.53 8.66 17.47
N ARG A 109 -18.30 8.59 16.16
CA ARG A 109 -19.03 7.69 15.25
C ARG A 109 -18.66 6.23 15.44
N LYS A 110 -17.38 5.92 15.67
CA LYS A 110 -16.93 4.55 15.98
C LYS A 110 -17.60 4.05 17.28
N ALA A 111 -17.63 4.89 18.32
CA ALA A 111 -18.28 4.54 19.59
C ALA A 111 -19.80 4.31 19.45
N ALA A 112 -20.46 5.07 18.59
CA ALA A 112 -21.89 4.95 18.31
C ALA A 112 -22.24 3.93 17.20
N ASN A 113 -21.25 3.33 16.55
CA ASN A 113 -21.41 2.53 15.32
C ASN A 113 -22.26 3.25 14.24
N ASP A 114 -22.02 4.55 14.05
CA ASP A 114 -22.75 5.41 13.09
C ASP A 114 -21.80 5.91 11.97
N PRO A 115 -21.43 5.06 11.00
CA PRO A 115 -20.52 5.46 9.93
C PRO A 115 -21.13 6.54 9.04
N VAL A 116 -20.30 7.44 8.51
CA VAL A 116 -20.70 8.42 7.48
C VAL A 116 -21.10 7.70 6.20
N LEU A 117 -20.28 6.75 5.76
CA LEU A 117 -20.58 5.89 4.62
C LEU A 117 -21.70 4.90 4.98
N LYS A 118 -22.81 4.95 4.25
CA LYS A 118 -24.00 4.13 4.51
C LYS A 118 -24.05 2.84 3.68
N VAL A 119 -23.03 2.60 2.85
CA VAL A 119 -22.89 1.38 2.04
C VAL A 119 -21.68 0.57 2.50
N PRO A 120 -21.67 -0.75 2.27
CA PRO A 120 -20.52 -1.59 2.63
C PRO A 120 -19.24 -1.11 1.94
N MET A 121 -18.13 -1.18 2.68
CA MET A 121 -16.80 -0.90 2.17
C MET A 121 -15.88 -2.10 2.39
N THR A 122 -15.14 -2.47 1.37
CA THR A 122 -13.98 -3.37 1.46
C THR A 122 -12.70 -2.55 1.37
N SER A 123 -11.66 -2.96 2.09
CA SER A 123 -10.40 -2.20 2.13
C SER A 123 -9.18 -3.07 2.28
N GLU A 124 -8.23 -2.90 1.37
CA GLU A 124 -6.87 -3.42 1.46
C GLU A 124 -5.95 -2.31 1.97
N LEU A 125 -5.54 -2.40 3.23
CA LEU A 125 -4.76 -1.39 3.92
C LEU A 125 -3.32 -1.84 4.15
N GLY A 126 -2.42 -0.87 4.41
CA GLY A 126 -1.04 -1.17 4.74
C GLY A 126 -0.89 -2.00 6.03
N CYS A 127 0.12 -2.86 6.07
CA CYS A 127 0.46 -3.72 7.20
C CYS A 127 1.88 -3.41 7.72
N ILE A 128 2.14 -3.83 8.97
CA ILE A 128 3.48 -4.01 9.52
C ILE A 128 3.76 -5.51 9.51
N THR A 129 4.37 -6.01 8.42
CA THR A 129 4.54 -7.46 8.23
C THR A 129 5.71 -7.98 9.08
N PRO A 130 5.48 -8.95 9.99
CA PRO A 130 6.54 -9.62 10.72
C PRO A 130 7.18 -10.73 9.89
N TRP A 131 8.48 -10.94 10.07
CA TRP A 131 9.22 -12.11 9.59
C TRP A 131 9.81 -12.82 10.78
N ILE A 132 9.31 -14.03 11.06
CA ILE A 132 9.74 -14.83 12.21
C ILE A 132 10.82 -15.79 11.74
N VAL A 133 12.01 -15.66 12.32
CA VAL A 133 13.12 -16.56 12.04
C VAL A 133 12.96 -17.83 12.88
N SER A 134 12.97 -18.98 12.23
CA SER A 134 13.03 -20.26 12.94
C SER A 134 14.46 -20.53 13.42
N PRO A 135 14.70 -20.86 14.70
CA PRO A 135 16.05 -21.17 15.17
C PRO A 135 16.53 -22.49 14.57
N GLY A 136 17.85 -22.67 14.51
CA GLY A 136 18.49 -23.89 14.05
C GLY A 136 19.99 -23.71 13.88
N LYS A 137 20.67 -24.76 13.44
CA LYS A 137 22.07 -24.68 12.99
C LYS A 137 22.07 -24.49 11.49
N TRP A 138 22.19 -23.24 11.06
CA TRP A 138 22.20 -22.88 9.65
C TRP A 138 23.61 -22.97 9.09
N THR A 139 23.73 -23.53 7.89
CA THR A 139 24.99 -23.46 7.14
C THR A 139 25.23 -22.02 6.65
N PRO A 140 26.47 -21.66 6.29
CA PRO A 140 26.76 -20.35 5.71
C PRO A 140 25.90 -20.01 4.48
N GLU A 141 25.56 -20.99 3.66
CA GLU A 141 24.72 -20.82 2.47
C GLU A 141 23.27 -20.53 2.86
N GLN A 142 22.75 -21.20 3.90
CA GLN A 142 21.41 -20.93 4.43
C GLN A 142 21.33 -19.54 5.06
N MET A 143 22.37 -19.14 5.80
CA MET A 143 22.54 -17.78 6.33
C MET A 143 22.44 -16.72 5.22
N GLU A 144 23.24 -16.85 4.17
CA GLU A 144 23.24 -15.93 3.04
C GLU A 144 21.87 -15.89 2.34
N ALA A 145 21.28 -17.06 2.07
CA ALA A 145 19.97 -17.14 1.43
C ALA A 145 18.85 -16.47 2.25
N GLN A 146 18.81 -16.71 3.56
CA GLN A 146 17.79 -16.13 4.43
C GLN A 146 18.00 -14.62 4.62
N ALA A 147 19.24 -14.16 4.72
CA ALA A 147 19.54 -12.74 4.79
C ALA A 147 19.16 -12.03 3.48
N GLY A 148 19.39 -12.69 2.34
CA GLY A 148 18.92 -12.26 1.02
C GLY A 148 17.41 -12.09 0.96
N ASN A 149 16.65 -13.08 1.44
CA ASN A 149 15.18 -13.02 1.49
C ASN A 149 14.68 -11.85 2.36
N VAL A 150 15.29 -11.65 3.54
CA VAL A 150 14.95 -10.53 4.43
C VAL A 150 15.24 -9.19 3.75
N ALA A 151 16.43 -9.04 3.16
CA ALA A 151 16.80 -7.82 2.46
C ALA A 151 15.86 -7.51 1.29
N GLN A 152 15.51 -8.52 0.48
CA GLN A 152 14.54 -8.37 -0.61
C GLN A 152 13.16 -7.98 -0.08
N GLY A 153 12.67 -8.62 0.98
CA GLY A 153 11.38 -8.31 1.59
C GLY A 153 11.28 -6.88 2.14
N ILE A 154 12.42 -6.29 2.55
CA ILE A 154 12.51 -4.90 3.01
C ILE A 154 12.60 -3.94 1.81
N LEU A 155 13.51 -4.21 0.87
CA LEU A 155 13.95 -3.24 -0.14
C LEU A 155 13.08 -3.22 -1.40
N TYR A 156 12.33 -4.29 -1.67
CA TYR A 156 11.51 -4.35 -2.87
C TYR A 156 10.53 -3.19 -2.93
N ASN A 157 10.53 -2.46 -4.05
CA ASN A 157 9.77 -1.22 -4.25
C ASN A 157 10.00 -0.16 -3.16
N ASN A 158 11.23 -0.02 -2.66
CA ASN A 158 11.60 0.90 -1.56
C ASN A 158 10.73 0.72 -0.32
N SER A 159 10.35 -0.52 -0.01
CA SER A 159 9.50 -0.82 1.12
C SER A 159 8.11 -0.16 1.06
N CYS A 160 7.67 0.27 -0.13
CA CYS A 160 6.37 0.90 -0.36
C CYS A 160 5.24 -0.11 -0.64
N ASN A 161 5.53 -1.41 -0.53
CA ASN A 161 4.50 -2.45 -0.57
C ASN A 161 3.67 -2.45 0.71
N CYS A 162 2.37 -2.72 0.59
CA CYS A 162 1.47 -2.89 1.75
C CYS A 162 1.90 -4.07 2.65
N ASN A 163 2.53 -5.10 2.07
CA ASN A 163 3.02 -6.28 2.75
C ASN A 163 4.55 -6.30 2.92
N ALA A 164 5.25 -5.17 2.73
CA ALA A 164 6.70 -5.12 2.93
C ALA A 164 7.08 -5.63 4.32
N LEU A 165 8.23 -6.31 4.43
CA LEU A 165 8.77 -6.74 5.71
C LEU A 165 9.14 -5.50 6.52
N LYS A 166 8.55 -5.35 7.70
CA LYS A 166 8.79 -4.20 8.59
C LYS A 166 9.37 -4.59 9.95
N VAL A 167 9.16 -5.83 10.38
CA VAL A 167 9.63 -6.34 11.67
C VAL A 167 10.30 -7.68 11.45
N LEU A 168 11.54 -7.83 11.92
CA LEU A 168 12.23 -9.10 11.98
C LEU A 168 12.19 -9.59 13.43
N ILE A 169 11.72 -10.82 13.64
CA ILE A 169 11.57 -11.43 14.96
C ILE A 169 12.56 -12.59 15.06
N LEU A 170 13.48 -12.50 16.02
CA LEU A 170 14.49 -13.52 16.28
C LEU A 170 14.14 -14.30 17.56
N PRO A 171 14.36 -15.62 17.60
CA PRO A 171 14.19 -16.42 18.81
C PRO A 171 15.18 -16.00 19.89
N GLU A 172 14.69 -15.89 21.12
CA GLU A 172 15.54 -15.67 22.29
C GLU A 172 16.51 -16.86 22.47
N GLY A 173 17.79 -16.56 22.67
CA GLY A 173 18.83 -17.59 22.88
C GLY A 173 19.28 -18.34 21.62
N TRP A 174 18.87 -17.94 20.41
CA TRP A 174 19.41 -18.54 19.19
C TRP A 174 20.89 -18.21 19.00
N GLU A 175 21.75 -19.23 19.06
CA GLU A 175 23.22 -19.10 19.03
C GLU A 175 23.76 -18.31 17.81
N GLN A 176 23.03 -18.33 16.69
CA GLN A 176 23.45 -17.67 15.44
C GLN A 176 22.70 -16.35 15.16
N ALA A 177 21.96 -15.80 16.13
CA ALA A 177 21.17 -14.58 15.93
C ALA A 177 22.03 -13.36 15.54
N ASP A 178 23.15 -13.16 16.22
CA ASP A 178 24.06 -12.04 15.94
C ASP A 178 24.75 -12.19 14.58
N GLU A 179 25.18 -13.41 14.25
CA GLU A 179 25.75 -13.75 12.95
C GLU A 179 24.74 -13.47 11.82
N PHE A 180 23.48 -13.86 12.02
CA PHE A 180 22.41 -13.63 11.06
C PHE A 180 22.12 -12.14 10.88
N MET A 181 22.04 -11.38 11.98
CA MET A 181 21.84 -9.93 11.92
C MET A 181 23.01 -9.22 11.24
N ALA A 182 24.24 -9.64 11.50
CA ALA A 182 25.41 -9.10 10.80
C ALA A 182 25.30 -9.35 9.29
N LYS A 183 24.89 -10.56 8.90
CA LYS A 183 24.70 -10.94 7.50
C LYS A 183 23.56 -10.17 6.83
N VAL A 184 22.42 -9.99 7.49
CA VAL A 184 21.31 -9.15 6.99
C VAL A 184 21.79 -7.72 6.72
N LYS A 185 22.52 -7.12 7.68
CA LYS A 185 23.06 -5.77 7.51
C LYS A 185 24.09 -5.69 6.38
N GLU A 186 24.93 -6.72 6.24
CA GLU A 186 25.89 -6.83 5.14
C GLU A 186 25.17 -6.81 3.78
N VAL A 187 24.13 -7.64 3.61
CA VAL A 187 23.36 -7.70 2.36
C VAL A 187 22.66 -6.37 2.09
N LEU A 188 22.00 -5.77 3.09
CA LEU A 188 21.33 -4.47 2.96
C LEU A 188 22.30 -3.37 2.49
N ARG A 189 23.53 -3.34 2.99
CA ARG A 189 24.56 -2.37 2.58
C ARG A 189 25.08 -2.58 1.15
N LYS A 190 25.01 -3.81 0.63
CA LYS A 190 25.45 -4.13 -0.74
C LYS A 190 24.42 -3.74 -1.80
N VAL A 191 23.14 -3.71 -1.44
CA VAL A 191 22.08 -3.34 -2.39
C VAL A 191 22.07 -1.83 -2.58
N PRO A 192 22.18 -1.32 -3.82
CA PRO A 192 22.14 0.12 -4.04
C PRO A 192 20.83 0.73 -3.55
N ALA A 193 20.91 1.81 -2.79
CA ALA A 193 19.74 2.53 -2.29
C ALA A 193 19.07 3.29 -3.45
N LEU A 194 17.80 3.00 -3.70
CA LEU A 194 17.01 3.72 -4.69
C LEU A 194 16.41 5.00 -4.08
N PRO A 195 16.21 6.06 -4.87
CA PRO A 195 15.61 7.30 -4.37
C PRO A 195 14.23 7.07 -3.72
N PRO A 196 13.97 7.64 -2.53
CA PRO A 196 12.65 7.59 -1.92
C PRO A 196 11.65 8.32 -2.83
N TRP A 197 10.55 7.65 -3.19
CA TRP A 197 9.64 8.13 -4.24
C TRP A 197 8.18 8.30 -3.79
N TYR A 198 7.76 7.58 -2.75
CA TYR A 198 6.35 7.60 -2.32
C TYR A 198 6.04 8.82 -1.44
N PRO A 199 4.90 9.50 -1.62
CA PRO A 199 4.57 10.71 -0.87
C PRO A 199 4.68 10.53 0.64
N GLY A 200 5.17 11.55 1.36
CA GLY A 200 5.32 11.57 2.82
C GLY A 200 6.40 10.64 3.38
N ILE A 201 7.21 9.98 2.56
CA ILE A 201 8.24 9.05 3.03
C ILE A 201 9.31 9.73 3.89
N GLN A 202 9.70 10.96 3.54
CA GLN A 202 10.67 11.73 4.32
C GLN A 202 10.13 12.12 5.70
N ASP A 203 8.87 12.58 5.77
CA ASP A 203 8.23 12.94 7.03
C ASP A 203 8.09 11.71 7.95
N ARG A 204 7.70 10.56 7.38
CA ARG A 204 7.65 9.29 8.13
C ARG A 204 9.02 8.89 8.66
N TYR A 205 10.07 9.04 7.85
CA TYR A 205 11.43 8.74 8.28
C TYR A 205 11.91 9.68 9.39
N ALA A 206 11.65 10.99 9.26
CA ALA A 206 11.98 11.98 10.28
C ALA A 206 11.25 11.71 11.60
N ALA A 207 9.94 11.45 11.53
CA ALA A 207 9.13 11.09 12.70
C ALA A 207 9.62 9.81 13.37
N TRP A 208 10.01 8.80 12.58
CA TRP A 208 10.56 7.55 13.11
C TRP A 208 11.90 7.77 13.82
N LYS A 209 12.83 8.53 13.22
CA LYS A 209 14.12 8.85 13.85
C LYS A 209 13.98 9.62 15.16
N ALA A 210 12.98 10.50 15.26
CA ALA A 210 12.71 11.22 16.50
C ALA A 210 12.30 10.28 17.65
N VAL A 211 11.62 9.17 17.35
CA VAL A 211 11.22 8.15 18.34
C VAL A 211 12.38 7.20 18.65
N PHE A 212 13.24 6.89 17.68
CA PHE A 212 14.35 5.94 17.81
C PHE A 212 15.71 6.61 17.54
N PRO A 213 16.15 7.55 18.41
CA PRO A 213 17.37 8.33 18.17
C PRO A 213 18.66 7.49 18.16
N ASN A 214 18.64 6.31 18.78
CA ASN A 214 19.78 5.40 18.87
C ASN A 214 19.75 4.29 17.81
N ALA A 215 18.85 4.37 16.81
CA ALA A 215 18.78 3.38 15.75
C ALA A 215 20.07 3.37 14.91
N GLU A 216 20.57 2.18 14.58
CA GLU A 216 21.66 2.02 13.64
C GLU A 216 21.18 2.30 12.21
N GLU A 217 21.87 3.19 11.51
CA GLU A 217 21.64 3.41 10.09
C GLU A 217 22.28 2.29 9.27
N VAL A 218 21.46 1.58 8.50
CA VAL A 218 21.88 0.53 7.58
C VAL A 218 21.42 0.93 6.19
N ALA A 219 22.33 1.56 5.43
CA ALA A 219 22.06 2.03 4.09
C ALA A 219 23.12 1.50 3.11
N GLY A 220 22.68 1.12 1.92
CA GLY A 220 23.58 0.88 0.80
C GLY A 220 24.04 2.18 0.15
N THR A 221 25.00 2.07 -0.78
CA THR A 221 25.43 3.22 -1.57
C THR A 221 24.28 3.73 -2.44
N PRO A 222 24.09 5.05 -2.62
CA PRO A 222 23.08 5.57 -3.54
C PRO A 222 23.29 5.00 -4.95
N GLY A 223 22.29 4.29 -5.47
CA GLY A 223 22.41 3.57 -6.74
C GLY A 223 22.19 4.45 -7.96
N ILE A 224 21.32 5.46 -7.84
CA ILE A 224 20.88 6.34 -8.93
C ILE A 224 20.49 7.70 -8.33
N VAL A 225 20.79 8.80 -9.03
CA VAL A 225 20.20 10.12 -8.75
C VAL A 225 18.88 10.22 -9.51
N SER A 226 17.77 10.49 -8.81
CA SER A 226 16.45 10.61 -9.46
C SER A 226 16.48 11.65 -10.58
N SER A 227 15.98 11.29 -11.77
CA SER A 227 15.71 12.23 -12.86
C SER A 227 14.31 12.84 -12.81
N ARG A 228 13.47 12.36 -11.88
CA ARG A 228 12.12 12.87 -11.63
C ARG A 228 12.11 13.72 -10.37
N ASP A 229 11.62 14.95 -10.48
CA ASP A 229 11.17 15.74 -9.33
C ASP A 229 9.91 15.06 -8.79
N PHE A 230 10.05 14.30 -7.71
CA PHE A 230 8.89 13.80 -7.01
C PHE A 230 8.24 15.00 -6.32
N PRO A 231 6.97 15.34 -6.64
CA PRO A 231 6.30 16.40 -5.93
C PRO A 231 6.36 16.07 -4.44
N GLY A 232 6.81 17.04 -3.64
CA GLY A 232 6.71 17.00 -2.20
C GLY A 232 5.26 16.75 -1.75
N PRO A 233 5.05 16.50 -0.45
CA PRO A 233 3.75 16.07 0.07
C PRO A 233 2.63 17.00 -0.41
N THR A 234 1.64 16.44 -1.12
CA THR A 234 0.30 17.03 -1.22
C THR A 234 -0.57 16.47 -0.11
#